data_AF-A0AAP3H4A4-F1
#
_entry.id   AF-A0AAP3H4A4-F1
#
_cell.length_a   1.000
_cell.length_b   1.000
_cell.length_c   1.000
_cell.angle_alpha   90.00
_cell.angle_beta   90.00
_cell.angle_gamma   90.00
#
_symmetry.space_group_name_H-M   'P 1'
#
loop_
_entity.id
_entity.type
_entity.pdbx_description
1 polymer ?
#
loop_
_entity_poly.entity_id
_entity_poly.type
_entity_poly.pdbx_seq_one_letter_code
_entity_poly.pdbx_strand_id
1 'polypeptide(L)'
;MAAKKKDAGKVIVAFVLRDFKEGEGDEAITLTGGQRLELSQDEFAALAKRGVVAEGVFVKMKTAVEGGRYSLKPHDSTWLPPHVYEAWKAAGYCEPSEDDPEVGAVLKARDEAARDATNARDIALARCDELDASLKEANLQLLAARAQAEKLRDLIQPEPDSGDVLDDETAALLGEVLALIDMFPEQLDAEEPSSSEPQLNLD
;
A
#
# COMPACT_ATOMS: atom_id res chain seq x y z
N MET A 1 6.08 0.25 -18.46
CA MET A 1 4.62 0.46 -18.34
C MET A 1 4.18 -0.14 -17.02
N ALA A 2 3.72 0.67 -16.08
CA ALA A 2 3.30 0.22 -14.77
C ALA A 2 2.00 -0.58 -14.89
N ALA A 3 2.05 -1.86 -14.56
CA ALA A 3 0.85 -2.63 -14.26
C ALA A 3 0.25 -2.01 -12.97
N LYS A 4 -0.72 -1.10 -13.15
CA LYS A 4 -1.56 -0.66 -12.04
C LYS A 4 -2.20 -1.91 -11.47
N LYS A 5 -1.80 -2.29 -10.25
CA LYS A 5 -2.55 -3.22 -9.40
C LYS A 5 -3.97 -2.66 -9.33
N LYS A 6 -4.88 -3.25 -10.10
CA LYS A 6 -6.32 -3.00 -10.00
C LYS A 6 -6.66 -3.30 -8.54
N ASP A 7 -7.13 -2.29 -7.84
CA ASP A 7 -7.79 -2.47 -6.54
C ASP A 7 -8.68 -3.70 -6.65
N ALA A 8 -8.54 -4.66 -5.73
CA ALA A 8 -9.52 -5.72 -5.60
C ALA A 8 -10.78 -5.07 -5.00
N GLY A 9 -11.46 -4.29 -5.83
CA GLY A 9 -12.75 -3.68 -5.56
C GLY A 9 -13.77 -4.76 -5.32
N LYS A 10 -14.90 -4.36 -4.74
CA LYS A 10 -16.04 -5.25 -4.46
C LYS A 10 -16.36 -6.08 -5.71
N VAL A 11 -16.26 -7.40 -5.59
CA VAL A 11 -16.67 -8.34 -6.64
C VAL A 11 -18.19 -8.38 -6.64
N ILE A 12 -18.79 -8.18 -7.81
CA ILE A 12 -20.24 -8.23 -8.01
C ILE A 12 -20.56 -9.56 -8.69
N VAL A 13 -21.38 -10.37 -8.05
CA VAL A 13 -21.94 -11.58 -8.67
C VAL A 13 -23.07 -11.14 -9.60
N ALA A 14 -22.86 -11.35 -10.90
CA ALA A 14 -23.80 -10.97 -11.94
C ALA A 14 -24.26 -12.19 -12.76
N PHE A 15 -25.44 -12.09 -13.36
CA PHE A 15 -25.96 -13.09 -14.28
C PHE A 15 -26.17 -12.50 -15.66
N VAL A 16 -25.70 -13.22 -16.68
CA VAL A 16 -25.90 -12.86 -18.08
C VAL A 16 -27.38 -13.01 -18.43
N LEU A 17 -27.98 -11.96 -18.98
CA LEU A 17 -29.40 -11.91 -19.30
C LEU A 17 -29.72 -12.54 -20.67
N ARG A 18 -28.76 -12.50 -21.60
CA ARG A 18 -28.88 -12.96 -22.98
C ARG A 18 -27.52 -13.35 -23.53
N ASP A 19 -27.51 -14.23 -24.53
CA ASP A 19 -26.27 -14.54 -25.26
C ASP A 19 -25.67 -13.24 -25.80
N PHE A 20 -24.37 -13.08 -25.56
CA PHE A 20 -23.65 -11.86 -25.90
C PHE A 20 -22.28 -12.22 -26.45
N LYS A 21 -21.93 -11.60 -27.57
CA LYS A 21 -20.62 -11.75 -28.20
C LYS A 21 -20.05 -10.38 -28.53
N GLU A 22 -18.80 -10.16 -28.17
CA GLU A 22 -18.07 -8.93 -28.47
C GLU A 22 -16.66 -9.24 -28.97
N GLY A 23 -16.24 -8.55 -30.03
CA GLY A 23 -14.98 -8.80 -30.71
C GLY A 23 -15.06 -9.87 -31.80
N GLU A 24 -13.94 -10.02 -32.51
CA GLU A 24 -13.74 -11.02 -33.56
C GLU A 24 -12.42 -11.77 -33.31
N GLY A 25 -12.32 -13.01 -33.79
CA GLY A 25 -11.13 -13.84 -33.60
C GLY A 25 -11.01 -14.44 -32.20
N ASP A 26 -9.77 -14.77 -31.81
CA ASP A 26 -9.46 -15.50 -30.57
C ASP A 26 -9.67 -14.68 -29.29
N GLU A 27 -9.83 -13.35 -29.41
CA GLU A 27 -10.11 -12.44 -28.30
C GLU A 27 -11.61 -12.13 -28.13
N ALA A 28 -12.49 -12.81 -28.86
CA ALA A 28 -13.93 -12.58 -28.76
C ALA A 28 -14.49 -13.05 -27.41
N ILE A 29 -15.09 -12.13 -26.66
CA ILE A 29 -15.81 -12.44 -25.44
C ILE A 29 -17.14 -13.07 -25.83
N THR A 30 -17.38 -14.31 -25.40
CA THR A 30 -18.65 -15.01 -25.60
C THR A 30 -19.27 -15.35 -24.25
N LEU A 31 -20.44 -14.78 -23.97
CA LEU A 31 -21.21 -14.97 -22.74
C LEU A 31 -22.54 -15.64 -23.08
N THR A 32 -22.94 -16.62 -22.28
CA THR A 32 -24.18 -17.38 -22.50
C THR A 32 -25.28 -16.94 -21.53
N GLY A 33 -26.52 -16.86 -21.99
CA GLY A 33 -27.69 -16.54 -21.19
C GLY A 33 -27.80 -17.40 -19.93
N GLY A 34 -27.95 -16.75 -18.79
CA GLY A 34 -28.02 -17.36 -17.46
C GLY A 34 -26.66 -17.70 -16.85
N GLN A 35 -25.53 -17.50 -17.53
CA GLN A 35 -24.21 -17.73 -16.94
C GLN A 35 -23.99 -16.81 -15.73
N ARG A 36 -23.45 -17.37 -14.64
CA ARG A 36 -22.96 -16.58 -13.50
C ARG A 36 -21.57 -16.04 -13.81
N LEU A 37 -21.36 -14.77 -13.51
CA LEU A 37 -20.09 -14.08 -13.64
C LEU A 37 -19.75 -13.39 -12.32
N GLU A 38 -18.47 -13.31 -12.03
CA GLU A 38 -17.92 -12.50 -10.93
C GLU A 38 -17.14 -11.37 -11.58
N LEU A 39 -17.64 -10.15 -11.43
CA LEU A 39 -17.17 -8.97 -12.16
C LEU A 39 -16.68 -7.91 -11.19
N SER A 40 -15.66 -7.15 -11.59
CA SER A 40 -15.36 -5.89 -10.90
C SER A 40 -16.48 -4.87 -11.13
N GLN A 41 -16.57 -3.86 -10.25
CA GLN A 41 -17.59 -2.81 -10.37
C GLN A 41 -17.57 -2.10 -11.75
N ASP A 42 -16.39 -1.86 -12.31
CA ASP A 42 -16.22 -1.23 -13.62
C ASP A 42 -16.73 -2.13 -14.77
N GLU A 43 -16.39 -3.42 -14.74
CA GLU A 43 -16.82 -4.41 -15.73
C GLU A 43 -18.33 -4.64 -15.66
N PHE A 44 -18.87 -4.75 -14.44
CA PHE A 44 -20.30 -4.83 -14.21
C PHE A 44 -21.02 -3.60 -14.76
N ALA A 45 -20.57 -2.39 -14.43
CA ALA A 45 -21.19 -1.16 -14.91
C ALA A 45 -21.17 -1.06 -16.44
N ALA A 46 -20.08 -1.48 -17.10
CA ALA A 46 -19.98 -1.50 -18.56
C ALA A 46 -20.97 -2.48 -19.21
N LEU A 47 -21.06 -3.71 -18.70
CA LEU A 47 -21.96 -4.75 -19.23
C LEU A 47 -23.43 -4.50 -18.86
N ALA A 48 -23.70 -3.98 -17.67
CA ALA A 48 -25.04 -3.65 -17.20
C ALA A 48 -25.66 -2.50 -17.99
N LYS A 49 -24.88 -1.45 -18.31
CA LYS A 49 -25.33 -0.35 -19.21
C LYS A 49 -25.78 -0.83 -20.58
N ARG A 50 -25.25 -1.96 -21.04
CA ARG A 50 -25.59 -2.59 -22.33
C ARG A 50 -26.73 -3.61 -22.21
N GLY A 51 -27.29 -3.78 -21.00
CA GLY A 51 -28.32 -4.77 -20.71
C GLY A 51 -27.84 -6.21 -20.94
N VAL A 52 -26.55 -6.48 -20.75
CA VAL A 52 -25.98 -7.82 -20.93
C VAL A 52 -26.05 -8.63 -19.64
N VAL A 53 -25.85 -7.97 -18.49
CA VAL A 53 -25.84 -8.60 -17.17
C VAL A 53 -26.76 -7.86 -16.20
N ALA A 54 -27.21 -8.57 -15.16
CA ALA A 54 -27.84 -7.99 -13.98
C ALA A 54 -27.18 -8.52 -12.70
N GLU A 55 -27.18 -7.72 -11.64
CA GLU A 55 -26.68 -8.13 -10.33
C GLU A 55 -27.54 -9.28 -9.79
N GLY A 56 -26.91 -10.32 -9.27
CA GLY A 56 -27.61 -11.42 -8.61
C GLY A 56 -28.21 -10.98 -7.28
N VAL A 57 -29.09 -11.80 -6.73
CA VAL A 57 -29.60 -11.61 -5.37
C VAL A 57 -29.13 -12.79 -4.53
N PHE A 58 -28.43 -12.52 -3.43
CA PHE A 58 -28.08 -13.55 -2.47
C PHE A 58 -29.29 -13.87 -1.61
N VAL A 59 -29.63 -15.16 -1.55
CA VAL A 59 -30.84 -15.62 -0.89
C VAL A 59 -30.56 -16.77 0.04
N LYS A 60 -31.45 -16.92 1.02
CA LYS A 60 -31.58 -18.11 1.85
C LYS A 60 -32.88 -18.82 1.50
N MET A 61 -32.79 -20.14 1.28
CA MET A 61 -33.93 -20.97 0.95
C MET A 61 -34.79 -21.23 2.19
N LYS A 62 -36.11 -21.12 2.04
CA LYS A 62 -37.11 -21.48 3.07
C LYS A 62 -37.61 -22.90 2.88
N THR A 63 -37.73 -23.33 1.63
CA THR A 63 -38.24 -24.65 1.25
C THR A 63 -37.25 -25.36 0.35
N ALA A 64 -37.38 -26.68 0.24
CA ALA A 64 -36.64 -27.44 -0.75
C ALA A 64 -37.12 -27.08 -2.16
N VAL A 65 -36.19 -27.01 -3.10
CA VAL A 65 -36.48 -26.94 -4.54
C VAL A 65 -35.70 -28.05 -5.22
N GLU A 66 -36.42 -28.98 -5.84
CA GLU A 66 -35.83 -30.07 -6.62
C GLU A 66 -36.13 -29.86 -8.09
N GLY A 67 -35.09 -29.74 -8.91
CA GLY A 67 -35.21 -29.55 -10.35
C GLY A 67 -33.85 -29.63 -11.05
N GLY A 68 -33.87 -29.58 -12.38
CA GLY A 68 -32.65 -29.78 -13.18
C GLY A 68 -31.52 -28.81 -12.85
N ARG A 69 -31.77 -27.49 -12.95
CA ARG A 69 -30.74 -26.47 -12.77
C ARG A 69 -30.44 -26.12 -11.30
N TYR A 70 -31.38 -26.37 -10.40
CA TYR A 70 -31.27 -26.05 -8.99
C TYR A 70 -31.81 -27.22 -8.17
N SER A 71 -30.96 -27.76 -7.30
CA SER A 71 -31.33 -28.73 -6.27
C SER A 71 -30.85 -28.17 -4.94
N LEU A 72 -31.76 -27.56 -4.20
CA LEU A 72 -31.46 -26.77 -2.99
C LEU A 72 -32.34 -27.23 -1.84
N LYS A 73 -31.76 -27.33 -0.65
CA LYS A 73 -32.46 -27.70 0.58
C LYS A 73 -32.93 -26.46 1.35
N PRO A 74 -33.87 -26.62 2.30
CA PRO A 74 -34.20 -25.55 3.22
C PRO A 74 -32.94 -25.06 3.95
N HIS A 75 -32.83 -23.75 4.12
CA HIS A 75 -31.71 -23.01 4.73
C HIS A 75 -30.41 -22.95 3.94
N ASP A 76 -30.31 -23.60 2.78
CA ASP A 76 -29.18 -23.37 1.87
C ASP A 76 -29.17 -21.90 1.42
N SER A 77 -27.97 -21.36 1.21
CA SER A 77 -27.80 -20.00 0.69
C SER A 77 -27.15 -20.03 -0.69
N THR A 78 -27.64 -19.20 -1.60
CA THR A 78 -27.15 -19.19 -2.99
C THR A 78 -27.42 -17.85 -3.66
N TRP A 79 -26.75 -17.62 -4.79
CA TRP A 79 -27.01 -16.49 -5.67
C TRP A 79 -28.04 -16.88 -6.73
N LEU A 80 -29.11 -16.09 -6.86
CA LEU A 80 -30.11 -16.26 -7.89
C LEU A 80 -30.11 -15.10 -8.89
N PRO A 81 -30.37 -15.36 -10.18
CA PRO A 81 -30.71 -14.30 -11.12
C PRO A 81 -31.97 -13.55 -10.64
N PRO A 82 -32.09 -12.23 -10.87
CA PRO A 82 -33.23 -11.43 -10.39
C PRO A 82 -34.60 -12.00 -10.76
N HIS A 83 -34.77 -12.49 -11.98
CA HIS A 83 -36.04 -13.05 -12.44
C HIS A 83 -36.41 -14.36 -11.71
N VAL A 84 -35.41 -15.19 -11.34
CA VAL A 84 -35.64 -16.41 -10.57
C VAL A 84 -35.98 -16.04 -9.13
N TYR A 85 -35.23 -15.09 -8.54
CA TYR A 85 -35.49 -14.58 -7.21
C TYR A 85 -36.92 -14.05 -7.07
N GLU A 86 -37.39 -13.19 -7.97
CA GLU A 86 -38.74 -12.64 -7.89
C GLU A 86 -39.83 -13.72 -7.98
N ALA A 87 -39.66 -14.70 -8.89
CA ALA A 87 -40.59 -15.82 -9.01
C ALA A 87 -40.63 -16.69 -7.75
N TRP A 88 -39.47 -17.00 -7.17
CA TRP A 88 -39.35 -17.85 -5.99
C TRP A 88 -39.75 -17.15 -4.70
N LYS A 89 -39.48 -15.85 -4.59
CA LYS A 89 -39.96 -14.99 -3.51
C LYS A 89 -41.49 -14.93 -3.52
N ALA A 90 -42.11 -14.72 -4.68
CA ALA A 90 -43.57 -14.70 -4.81
C ALA A 90 -44.21 -16.06 -4.43
N ALA A 91 -43.51 -17.17 -4.69
CA ALA A 91 -43.92 -18.51 -4.27
C ALA A 91 -43.58 -18.86 -2.80
N GLY A 92 -42.84 -17.99 -2.10
CA GLY A 92 -42.42 -18.20 -0.71
C GLY A 92 -41.24 -19.15 -0.51
N TYR A 93 -40.47 -19.46 -1.55
CA TYR A 93 -39.38 -20.45 -1.49
C TYR A 93 -38.07 -19.90 -0.93
N CYS A 94 -37.84 -18.59 -0.97
CA CYS A 94 -36.60 -17.98 -0.53
C CYS A 94 -36.82 -16.56 0.03
N GLU A 95 -35.82 -16.05 0.75
CA GLU A 95 -35.73 -14.66 1.21
C GLU A 95 -34.34 -14.08 0.94
N PRO A 96 -34.21 -12.75 0.75
CA PRO A 96 -32.90 -12.14 0.60
C PRO A 96 -32.09 -12.29 1.90
N SER A 97 -30.80 -12.53 1.77
CA SER A 97 -29.87 -12.66 2.90
C SER A 97 -28.72 -11.68 2.75
N GLU A 98 -28.33 -11.05 3.86
CA GLU A 98 -27.13 -10.20 3.94
C GLU A 98 -25.89 -11.00 4.40
N ASP A 99 -26.08 -12.25 4.84
CA ASP A 99 -25.04 -13.17 5.28
C ASP A 99 -24.27 -13.78 4.09
N ASP A 100 -23.85 -12.97 3.12
CA ASP A 100 -22.94 -13.42 2.09
C ASP A 100 -21.54 -13.64 2.72
N PRO A 101 -21.04 -14.88 2.79
CA PRO A 101 -19.76 -15.18 3.43
C PRO A 101 -18.57 -14.42 2.84
N GLU A 102 -18.66 -13.90 1.60
CA GLU A 102 -17.59 -13.09 1.00
C GLU A 102 -17.46 -11.70 1.64
N VAL A 103 -18.55 -11.03 2.01
CA VAL A 103 -18.48 -9.66 2.55
C VAL A 103 -17.89 -9.66 3.97
N GLY A 104 -18.33 -10.58 4.82
CA GLY A 104 -17.82 -10.70 6.20
C GLY A 104 -16.35 -11.10 6.26
N ALA A 105 -15.92 -12.05 5.42
CA ALA A 105 -14.53 -12.48 5.35
C ALA A 105 -13.62 -11.41 4.75
N VAL A 106 -14.08 -10.70 3.70
CA VAL A 106 -13.30 -9.64 3.06
C VAL A 106 -13.15 -8.43 3.99
N LEU A 107 -14.20 -8.04 4.73
CA LEU A 107 -14.10 -6.93 5.70
C LEU A 107 -13.14 -7.27 6.83
N LYS A 108 -13.22 -8.49 7.38
CA LYS A 108 -12.33 -8.92 8.44
C LYS A 108 -10.87 -9.00 7.97
N ALA A 109 -10.63 -9.55 6.77
CA ALA A 109 -9.29 -9.59 6.19
C ALA A 109 -8.72 -8.19 5.88
N ARG A 110 -9.58 -7.24 5.47
CA ARG A 110 -9.19 -5.84 5.29
C ARG A 110 -8.85 -5.15 6.61
N ASP A 111 -9.63 -5.38 7.65
CA ASP A 111 -9.37 -4.83 8.99
C ASP A 111 -8.07 -5.39 9.59
N GLU A 112 -7.81 -6.69 9.41
CA GLU A 112 -6.56 -7.33 9.82
C GLU A 112 -5.38 -6.77 9.02
N ALA A 113 -5.48 -6.67 7.70
CA ALA A 113 -4.44 -6.08 6.85
C ALA A 113 -4.17 -4.60 7.17
N ALA A 114 -5.20 -3.82 7.49
CA ALA A 114 -5.06 -2.42 7.88
C ALA A 114 -4.36 -2.28 9.24
N ARG A 115 -4.67 -3.15 10.19
CA ARG A 115 -3.96 -3.21 11.48
C ARG A 115 -2.50 -3.58 11.31
N ASP A 116 -2.20 -4.60 10.49
CA ASP A 116 -0.83 -5.02 10.22
C ASP A 116 -0.02 -3.93 9.52
N ALA A 117 -0.62 -3.22 8.56
CA ALA A 117 0.02 -2.08 7.90
C ALA A 117 0.30 -0.92 8.87
N THR A 118 -0.63 -0.66 9.80
CA THR A 118 -0.45 0.39 10.82
C THR A 118 0.66 0.01 11.80
N ASN A 119 0.67 -1.23 12.29
CA ASN A 119 1.74 -1.74 13.15
C ASN A 119 3.10 -1.70 12.46
N ALA A 120 3.18 -2.10 11.19
CA ALA A 120 4.42 -2.03 10.42
C ALA A 120 4.92 -0.60 10.23
N ARG A 121 4.00 0.35 9.98
CA ARG A 121 4.32 1.78 9.91
C ARG A 121 4.87 2.29 11.23
N ASP A 122 4.22 1.96 12.34
CA ASP A 122 4.61 2.46 13.66
C ASP A 122 5.97 1.88 14.09
N ILE A 123 6.26 0.61 13.76
CA ILE A 123 7.59 0.02 13.95
C ILE A 123 8.65 0.72 13.09
N ALA A 124 8.32 1.04 11.83
CA ALA A 124 9.24 1.73 10.93
C ALA A 124 9.55 3.15 11.43
N LEU A 125 8.54 3.89 11.91
CA LEU A 125 8.71 5.22 12.50
C LEU A 125 9.61 5.17 13.74
N ALA A 126 9.37 4.24 14.66
CA ALA A 126 10.22 4.08 15.84
C ALA A 126 11.69 3.80 15.46
N ARG A 127 11.92 2.98 14.42
CA ARG A 127 13.27 2.70 13.92
C ARG A 127 13.92 3.91 13.25
N CYS A 128 13.16 4.75 12.56
CA CYS A 128 13.68 6.01 12.04
C CYS A 128 14.11 6.94 13.17
N ASP A 129 13.30 7.08 14.23
CA ASP A 129 13.63 7.92 15.39
C ASP A 129 14.92 7.44 16.08
N GLU A 130 15.11 6.12 16.23
CA GLU A 130 16.34 5.53 16.76
C GLU A 130 17.56 5.80 15.88
N LEU A 131 17.42 5.65 14.56
CA LEU A 131 18.50 5.90 13.61
C LEU A 131 18.87 7.39 13.56
N ASP A 132 17.89 8.29 13.63
CA ASP A 132 18.12 9.74 13.67
C ASP A 132 18.85 10.15 14.95
N ALA A 133 18.51 9.54 16.10
CA ALA A 133 19.22 9.76 17.35
C ALA A 133 20.68 9.28 17.24
N SER A 134 20.91 8.08 16.69
CA SER A 134 22.25 7.52 16.50
C SER A 134 23.09 8.33 15.51
N LEU A 135 22.49 8.84 14.43
CA LEU A 135 23.15 9.69 13.45
C LEU A 135 23.56 11.02 14.07
N LYS A 136 22.69 11.64 14.87
CA LYS A 136 23.02 12.87 15.62
C LYS A 136 24.19 12.67 16.57
N GLU A 137 24.22 11.54 17.29
CA GLU A 137 25.34 11.21 18.18
C GLU A 137 26.65 11.02 17.40
N ALA A 138 26.62 10.28 16.30
CA ALA A 138 27.80 10.09 15.45
C ALA A 138 28.31 11.42 14.86
N ASN A 139 27.41 12.31 14.44
CA ASN A 139 27.79 13.64 13.95
C ASN A 139 28.45 14.49 15.04
N LEU A 140 27.93 14.46 16.27
CA LEU A 140 28.56 15.15 17.40
C LEU A 140 29.97 14.62 17.69
N GLN A 141 30.17 13.29 17.61
CA GLN A 141 31.48 12.67 17.78
C GLN A 141 32.46 13.08 16.67
N LEU A 142 32.02 13.10 15.41
CA LEU A 142 32.84 13.56 14.28
C LEU A 142 33.23 15.03 14.41
N LEU A 143 32.30 15.90 14.81
CA LEU A 143 32.59 17.32 15.07
C LEU A 143 33.60 17.49 16.20
N ALA A 144 33.47 16.73 17.29
CA ALA A 144 34.42 16.76 18.40
C ALA A 144 35.82 16.27 17.98
N ALA A 145 35.89 15.20 17.18
CA ALA A 145 37.14 14.65 16.66
C ALA A 145 37.83 15.63 15.69
N ARG A 146 37.07 16.28 14.81
CA ARG A 146 37.58 17.34 13.93
C ARG A 146 38.12 18.52 14.72
N ALA A 147 37.38 19.00 15.73
CA ALA A 147 37.84 20.10 16.58
C ALA A 147 39.14 19.75 17.34
N GLN A 148 39.31 18.48 17.75
CA GLN A 148 40.56 18.02 18.35
C GLN A 148 41.72 18.00 17.35
N ALA A 149 41.49 17.55 16.11
CA ALA A 149 42.49 17.56 15.06
C ALA A 149 42.90 19.00 14.67
N GLU A 150 41.94 19.92 14.56
CA GLU A 150 42.20 21.35 14.33
C GLU A 150 42.99 21.97 15.48
N LYS A 151 42.66 21.64 16.73
CA LYS A 151 43.44 22.09 17.89
C LYS A 151 44.87 21.55 17.88
N LEU A 152 45.06 20.30 17.44
CA LEU A 152 46.39 19.69 17.31
C LEU A 152 47.20 20.37 16.19
N ARG A 153 46.56 20.68 15.06
CA ARG A 153 47.16 21.50 14.00
C ARG A 153 47.66 22.83 14.56
N ASP A 154 46.82 23.55 15.29
CA ASP A 154 47.18 24.88 15.84
C ASP A 154 48.30 24.82 16.89
N LEU A 155 48.45 23.70 17.60
CA LEU A 155 49.55 23.48 18.54
C LEU A 155 50.89 23.18 17.86
N ILE A 156 50.84 22.53 16.70
CA ILE A 156 52.03 22.11 15.95
C ILE A 156 52.47 23.21 14.98
N GLN A 157 51.53 23.94 14.41
CA GLN A 157 51.81 24.98 13.44
C GLN A 157 52.51 26.17 14.09
N PRO A 158 53.69 26.58 13.60
CA PRO A 158 54.40 27.73 14.15
C PRO A 158 53.58 29.00 13.91
N GLU A 159 53.66 29.95 14.84
CA GLU A 159 53.00 31.24 14.66
C GLU A 159 53.54 31.92 13.40
N PRO A 160 52.69 32.54 12.57
CA PRO A 160 53.08 33.09 11.27
C PRO A 160 54.20 34.14 11.35
N ASP A 161 54.39 34.76 12.53
CA ASP A 161 55.39 35.79 12.78
C ASP A 161 56.58 35.33 13.67
N SER A 162 56.63 34.06 14.11
CA SER A 162 57.69 33.62 15.04
C SER A 162 59.03 33.35 14.37
N GLY A 163 59.05 33.14 13.05
CA GLY A 163 60.25 32.78 12.31
C GLY A 163 60.75 31.36 12.60
N ASP A 164 59.99 30.56 13.35
CA ASP A 164 60.33 29.17 13.65
C ASP A 164 60.10 28.28 12.43
N VAL A 165 61.12 27.52 12.07
CA VAL A 165 61.05 26.49 11.03
C VAL A 165 60.83 25.16 11.70
N LEU A 166 59.78 24.44 11.29
CA LEU A 166 59.50 23.09 11.76
C LEU A 166 60.64 22.15 11.40
N ASP A 167 61.01 21.26 12.31
CA ASP A 167 61.86 20.11 11.97
C ASP A 167 61.11 19.09 11.10
N ASP A 168 61.85 18.19 10.46
CA ASP A 168 61.31 17.22 9.50
C ASP A 168 60.23 16.30 10.13
N GLU A 169 60.38 15.94 11.40
CA GLU A 169 59.42 15.10 12.12
C GLU A 169 58.12 15.84 12.43
N THR A 170 58.22 17.09 12.85
CA THR A 170 57.07 17.96 13.16
C THR A 170 56.33 18.38 11.89
N ALA A 171 57.05 18.60 10.79
CA ALA A 171 56.46 18.85 9.47
C ALA A 171 55.70 17.62 8.94
N ALA A 172 56.25 16.42 9.11
CA ALA A 172 55.56 15.18 8.75
C ALA A 172 54.29 14.96 9.59
N LEU A 173 54.36 15.22 10.90
CA LEU A 173 53.20 15.13 11.80
C LEU A 173 52.10 16.14 11.41
N LEU A 174 52.46 17.39 11.10
CA LEU A 174 51.51 18.39 10.62
C LEU A 174 50.82 17.94 9.32
N GLY A 175 51.58 17.34 8.40
CA GLY A 175 51.04 16.78 7.16
C GLY A 175 49.99 15.68 7.40
N GLU A 176 50.26 14.75 8.31
CA GLU A 176 49.31 13.69 8.69
C GLU A 176 48.06 14.26 9.39
N VAL A 177 48.21 15.27 10.23
CA VAL A 177 47.08 15.94 10.90
C VAL A 177 46.19 16.68 9.88
N LEU A 178 46.79 17.35 8.88
CA LEU A 178 46.03 17.98 7.79
C LEU A 178 45.29 16.94 6.95
N ALA A 179 45.93 15.83 6.60
CA ALA A 179 45.28 14.73 5.89
C ALA A 179 44.12 14.13 6.69
N LEU A 180 44.26 14.03 8.03
CA LEU A 180 43.18 13.59 8.91
C LEU A 180 42.01 14.59 8.94
N ILE A 181 42.28 15.89 8.95
CA ILE A 181 41.25 16.94 8.89
C ILE A 181 40.48 16.86 7.56
N ASP A 182 41.18 16.63 6.44
CA ASP A 182 40.59 16.51 5.10
C ASP A 182 39.70 15.25 4.95
N MET A 183 39.85 14.25 5.82
CA MET A 183 39.00 13.06 5.84
C MET A 183 37.63 13.30 6.49
N PHE A 184 37.46 14.37 7.27
CA PHE A 184 36.16 14.70 7.85
C PHE A 184 35.24 15.31 6.78
N PRO A 185 33.94 14.97 6.77
CA PRO A 185 33.01 15.60 5.85
C PRO A 185 33.00 17.12 6.03
N GLU A 186 32.89 17.85 4.92
CA GLU A 186 32.58 19.28 4.96
C GLU A 186 31.33 19.46 5.83
N GLN A 187 31.35 20.46 6.73
CA GLN A 187 30.20 20.70 7.60
C GLN A 187 28.97 20.83 6.71
N LEU A 188 28.06 19.86 6.79
CA LEU A 188 26.70 20.08 6.33
C LEU A 188 26.20 21.21 7.20
N ASP A 189 26.11 22.41 6.64
CA ASP A 189 25.45 23.54 7.29
C ASP A 189 24.22 22.99 7.98
N ALA A 190 24.11 23.22 9.28
CA ALA A 190 22.89 22.91 10.00
C ALA A 190 21.79 23.72 9.31
N GLU A 191 21.07 23.11 8.38
CA GLU A 191 19.82 23.65 7.88
C GLU A 191 19.00 23.92 9.13
N GLU A 192 18.79 25.21 9.42
CA GLU A 192 17.83 25.62 10.43
C GLU A 192 16.54 24.83 10.17
N PRO A 193 15.88 24.29 11.21
CA PRO A 193 14.64 23.57 11.02
C PRO A 193 13.63 24.55 10.42
N SER A 194 13.48 24.51 9.09
CA SER A 194 12.40 25.17 8.38
C SER A 194 11.11 24.65 9.00
N SER A 195 10.46 25.49 9.80
CA SER A 195 9.21 25.23 10.50
C SER A 195 8.02 25.16 9.54
N SER A 196 8.15 24.40 8.46
CA SER A 196 7.09 24.20 7.49
C SER A 196 6.22 23.04 8.00
N GLU A 197 5.39 23.33 9.01
CA GLU A 197 4.24 22.50 9.29
C GLU A 197 3.39 22.38 8.01
N PRO A 198 2.88 21.18 7.67
CA PRO A 198 2.05 21.01 6.49
C PRO A 198 0.72 21.75 6.67
N GLN A 199 0.53 22.84 5.94
CA GLN A 199 -0.76 23.54 5.89
C GLN A 199 -1.80 22.66 5.16
N LEU A 200 -2.72 22.11 5.94
CA LEU A 200 -3.97 21.53 5.44
C LEU A 200 -4.85 22.67 4.91
N ASN A 201 -4.79 22.92 3.61
CA ASN A 201 -5.80 23.74 2.93
C ASN A 201 -7.11 22.94 2.85
N LEU A 202 -8.03 23.28 3.74
CA LEU A 202 -9.44 22.90 3.64
C LEU A 202 -10.20 24.10 3.07
N ASP A 203 -10.34 24.12 1.75
CA ASP A 203 -11.39 24.87 1.04
C ASP A 203 -12.32 23.87 0.33
#